data_AF-A0A6G4ZCV4-F1
#
_entry.id   AF-A0A6G4ZCV4-F1
#
_cell.length_a   1.000
_cell.length_b   1.000
_cell.length_c   1.000
_cell.angle_alpha   90.00
_cell.angle_beta   90.00
_cell.angle_gamma   90.00
#
_symmetry.space_group_name_H-M   'P 1'
#
loop_
_entity.id
_entity.type
_entity.pdbx_description
1 polymer ?
#
loop_
_entity_poly.entity_id
_entity_poly.type
_entity_poly.pdbx_seq_one_letter_code
_entity_poly.pdbx_strand_id
1 'polypeptide(L)'
;MKEEKKKSSTGLLKSKKKIIISIVIVLAIIIGSIVAYIVSIQKKVEEWNDKIYPNVYVENVNLSGMTKEKAIEVLEKDVKEPVEHKTIKVQAADKSIEIKYSDLSPEYNIDETVNEAMNYGKDLNLFEKNNLINGKDKKELNLDFKYDESKLTDYEKKLTEMVNQNAKNATISINGSNISVIEGEDGRAIEEDKMVSLVKEAINANPEDNSVVEVPVEVTKPKITKEMLSKIDGVIGSFTTSYTSSDANRSANVEIAAKTVNGTILMPGDTFSYNNTLGERTTAKGYRDGAAYVGNKVVMVTGGGICQVSTTLYRAVLRAGIMPTERHNHSMTTTYSGPSEDATVSWGSLDYQFKNPYDFPIYIQGYTSNKHVTFNIYGNVQGMDGKTYELQTVVNETLKPSVKTVDDPNLPEGQKVVEQRPVTGYKSSGYLVTYQNGKEIDKKLIGHDVYKQKDEIIKVGTKKAEQPKQEAPKQEQPATAKPEEPKQEATQPSTSQPATNQAPDATPQTPNAGQTPPAQ
;
A
#
# COMPACT_ATOMS: atom_id res chain seq x y z
N MET A 1 47.47 116.45 78.12
CA MET A 1 48.87 116.26 78.55
C MET A 1 49.38 114.96 77.98
N LYS A 2 50.50 115.03 77.23
CA LYS A 2 51.58 114.04 77.01
C LYS A 2 51.19 112.62 76.53
N GLU A 3 51.64 112.26 75.31
CA GLU A 3 52.82 111.41 75.03
C GLU A 3 52.62 109.97 75.55
N GLU A 4 52.93 108.86 74.88
CA GLU A 4 53.61 108.49 73.64
C GLU A 4 53.47 106.95 73.60
N LYS A 5 53.41 106.33 72.41
CA LYS A 5 54.27 105.17 72.04
C LYS A 5 53.75 104.46 70.79
N LYS A 6 54.42 104.78 69.68
CA LYS A 6 54.52 104.01 68.45
C LYS A 6 55.18 102.66 68.78
N LYS A 7 54.46 101.54 68.71
CA LYS A 7 55.05 100.19 68.77
C LYS A 7 54.66 99.36 67.54
N SER A 8 55.64 99.22 66.64
CA SER A 8 55.96 98.06 65.80
C SER A 8 54.80 97.25 65.20
N SER A 9 54.43 97.58 63.95
CA SER A 9 53.57 96.75 63.09
C SER A 9 54.34 95.65 62.33
N THR A 10 55.65 95.49 62.53
CA THR A 10 56.52 94.61 61.69
C THR A 10 56.67 93.17 62.20
N GLY A 11 56.28 92.87 63.45
CA GLY A 11 56.30 91.51 64.00
C GLY A 11 55.11 90.62 63.58
N LEU A 12 53.92 91.22 63.41
CA LEU A 12 52.68 90.51 63.09
C LEU A 12 52.58 90.10 61.60
N LEU A 13 53.28 90.82 60.70
CA LEU A 13 53.35 90.53 59.26
C LEU A 13 54.32 89.38 58.91
N LYS A 14 55.38 89.17 59.71
CA LYS A 14 56.35 88.08 59.49
C LYS A 14 55.83 86.70 59.92
N SER A 15 55.03 86.59 60.98
CA SER A 15 54.44 85.30 61.39
C SER A 15 53.31 84.84 60.45
N LYS A 16 52.48 85.77 59.95
CA LYS A 16 51.47 85.48 58.92
C LYS A 16 52.10 84.97 57.61
N LYS A 17 53.24 85.52 57.16
CA LYS A 17 53.98 85.00 55.99
C LYS A 17 54.47 83.55 56.17
N LYS A 18 54.98 83.18 57.35
CA LYS A 18 55.41 81.80 57.63
C LYS A 18 54.24 80.82 57.66
N ILE A 19 53.10 81.22 58.26
CA ILE A 19 51.86 80.43 58.27
C ILE A 19 51.30 80.25 56.85
N ILE A 20 51.31 81.31 56.03
CA ILE A 20 50.89 81.24 54.62
C ILE A 20 51.80 80.30 53.82
N ILE A 21 53.12 80.37 54.00
CA ILE A 21 54.07 79.46 53.34
C ILE A 21 53.84 78.00 53.76
N SER A 22 53.62 77.73 55.05
CA SER A 22 53.29 76.38 55.54
C SER A 22 51.96 75.86 55.00
N ILE A 23 50.93 76.70 54.92
CA ILE A 23 49.64 76.35 54.31
C ILE A 23 49.81 76.05 52.81
N VAL A 24 50.61 76.83 52.09
CA VAL A 24 50.91 76.60 50.67
C VAL A 24 51.68 75.29 50.46
N ILE A 25 52.63 74.95 51.34
CA ILE A 25 53.36 73.68 51.29
C ILE A 25 52.41 72.49 51.56
N VAL A 26 51.55 72.59 52.56
CA VAL A 26 50.55 71.54 52.87
C VAL A 26 49.55 71.39 51.72
N LEU A 27 49.06 72.49 51.15
CA LEU A 27 48.20 72.46 49.96
C LEU A 27 48.92 71.85 48.76
N ALA A 28 50.19 72.18 48.52
CA ALA A 28 50.98 71.60 47.44
C ALA A 28 51.20 70.09 47.63
N ILE A 29 51.39 69.62 48.86
CA ILE A 29 51.47 68.19 49.18
C ILE A 29 50.12 67.51 48.96
N ILE A 30 49.01 68.10 49.43
CA ILE A 30 47.66 67.56 49.23
C ILE A 30 47.33 67.49 47.73
N ILE A 31 47.59 68.55 46.97
CA ILE A 31 47.41 68.58 45.52
C ILE A 31 48.31 67.54 44.86
N GLY A 32 49.56 67.43 45.27
CA GLY A 32 50.49 66.40 44.78
C GLY A 32 50.00 64.98 45.05
N SER A 33 49.44 64.71 46.23
CA SER A 33 48.84 63.42 46.60
C SER A 33 47.57 63.13 45.79
N ILE A 34 46.71 64.13 45.56
CA ILE A 34 45.51 63.99 44.72
C ILE A 34 45.91 63.71 43.27
N VAL A 35 46.88 64.44 42.73
CA VAL A 35 47.40 64.22 41.37
C VAL A 35 48.03 62.83 41.26
N ALA A 36 48.85 62.42 42.22
CA ALA A 36 49.45 61.08 42.24
C ALA A 36 48.37 59.97 42.31
N TYR A 37 47.31 60.19 43.09
CA TYR A 37 46.18 59.28 43.19
C TYR A 37 45.40 59.19 41.86
N ILE A 38 45.12 60.33 41.21
CA ILE A 38 44.47 60.38 39.89
C ILE A 38 45.33 59.68 38.84
N VAL A 39 46.64 59.94 38.80
CA VAL A 39 47.59 59.26 37.89
C VAL A 39 47.63 57.76 38.16
N SER A 40 47.59 57.34 39.42
CA SER A 40 47.53 55.92 39.80
C SER A 40 46.23 55.27 39.31
N ILE A 41 45.09 55.96 39.42
CA ILE A 41 43.82 55.47 38.89
C ILE A 41 43.87 55.40 37.36
N GLN A 42 44.37 56.44 36.71
CA GLN A 42 44.46 56.50 35.26
C GLN A 42 45.32 55.37 34.71
N LYS A 43 46.51 55.14 35.28
CA LYS A 43 47.36 54.01 34.89
C LYS A 43 46.65 52.67 35.10
N LYS A 44 45.97 52.50 36.25
CA LYS A 44 45.18 51.30 36.51
C LYS A 44 44.08 51.13 35.47
N VAL A 45 43.33 52.18 35.12
CA VAL A 45 42.26 52.10 34.10
C VAL A 45 42.84 51.78 32.72
N GLU A 46 44.00 52.37 32.37
CA GLU A 46 44.70 52.12 31.11
C GLU A 46 45.15 50.66 30.95
N GLU A 47 45.57 49.98 32.03
CA GLU A 47 45.94 48.56 32.02
C GLU A 47 44.77 47.60 31.67
N TRP A 48 43.55 48.13 31.65
CA TRP A 48 42.33 47.41 31.28
C TRP A 48 41.71 47.92 29.97
N ASN A 49 42.36 48.79 29.20
CA ASN A 49 41.77 49.30 27.96
C ASN A 49 41.47 48.19 26.93
N ASP A 50 42.32 47.16 26.90
CA ASP A 50 42.26 46.01 26.00
C ASP A 50 41.70 44.75 26.68
N LYS A 51 41.16 44.87 27.90
CA LYS A 51 40.68 43.74 28.70
C LYS A 51 39.25 43.94 29.18
N ILE A 52 38.52 42.83 29.26
CA ILE A 52 37.20 42.78 29.89
C ILE A 52 37.35 43.09 31.38
N TYR A 53 36.49 43.95 31.94
CA TYR A 53 36.53 44.30 33.36
C TYR A 53 36.25 43.11 34.29
N PRO A 54 36.65 43.19 35.58
CA PRO A 54 36.40 42.12 36.56
C PRO A 54 34.91 41.81 36.75
N ASN A 55 34.64 40.56 37.13
CA ASN A 55 33.31 40.00 37.43
C ASN A 55 32.32 40.04 36.25
N VAL A 56 32.82 40.06 35.02
CA VAL A 56 32.01 39.87 33.80
C VAL A 56 32.02 38.39 33.42
N TYR A 57 30.82 37.83 33.29
CA TYR A 57 30.57 36.44 32.93
C TYR A 57 29.71 36.37 31.67
N VAL A 58 29.99 35.40 30.82
CA VAL A 58 29.09 34.99 29.73
C VAL A 58 28.65 33.57 30.03
N GLU A 59 27.34 33.35 30.18
CA GLU A 59 26.79 32.14 30.77
C GLU A 59 27.45 31.85 32.13
N ASN A 60 28.14 30.71 32.27
CA ASN A 60 28.89 30.32 33.47
C ASN A 60 30.40 30.59 33.37
N VAL A 61 30.88 31.19 32.28
CA VAL A 61 32.31 31.39 31.99
C VAL A 61 32.76 32.79 32.45
N ASN A 62 33.80 32.85 33.29
CA ASN A 62 34.38 34.11 33.76
C ASN A 62 35.35 34.68 32.72
N LEU A 63 35.05 35.87 32.17
CA LEU A 63 35.87 36.53 31.15
C LEU A 63 36.78 37.63 31.70
N SER A 64 36.82 37.80 33.02
CA SER A 64 37.58 38.87 33.70
C SER A 64 39.05 38.91 33.24
N GLY A 65 39.49 40.07 32.76
CA GLY A 65 40.90 40.31 32.41
C GLY A 65 41.34 39.69 31.08
N MET A 66 40.44 39.02 30.34
CA MET A 66 40.73 38.47 29.02
C MET A 66 40.72 39.58 27.96
N THR A 67 41.56 39.43 26.94
CA THR A 67 41.44 40.19 25.69
C THR A 67 40.28 39.63 24.86
N LYS A 68 39.84 40.38 23.84
CA LYS A 68 38.78 39.94 22.94
C LYS A 68 39.08 38.57 22.32
N GLU A 69 40.28 38.38 21.78
CA GLU A 69 40.68 37.14 21.12
C GLU A 69 40.67 35.98 22.10
N LYS A 70 41.14 36.19 23.33
CA LYS A 70 41.15 35.13 24.34
C LYS A 70 39.75 34.78 24.84
N ALA A 71 38.88 35.78 24.98
CA ALA A 71 37.49 35.57 25.37
C ALA A 71 36.72 34.77 24.32
N ILE A 72 36.92 35.07 23.03
CA ILE A 72 36.32 34.29 21.92
C ILE A 72 36.81 32.85 21.97
N GLU A 73 38.13 32.62 22.04
CA GLU A 73 38.72 31.27 22.10
C GLU A 73 38.16 30.45 23.27
N VAL A 74 38.01 31.08 24.45
CA VAL A 74 37.45 30.42 25.64
C VAL A 74 35.97 30.08 25.45
N LEU A 75 35.17 30.97 24.87
CA LEU A 75 33.75 30.68 24.64
C LEU A 75 33.52 29.64 23.53
N GLU A 76 34.33 29.65 22.48
CA GLU A 76 34.29 28.60 21.45
C GLU A 76 34.57 27.23 22.07
N LYS A 77 35.59 27.12 22.91
CA LYS A 77 35.99 25.87 23.54
C LYS A 77 35.06 25.43 24.67
N ASP A 78 34.70 26.33 25.58
CA ASP A 78 34.04 25.95 26.83
C ASP A 78 32.51 26.01 26.71
N VAL A 79 31.95 26.64 25.67
CA VAL A 79 30.49 26.73 25.44
C VAL A 79 30.08 26.09 24.12
N LYS A 80 30.71 26.44 22.99
CA LYS A 80 30.28 25.96 21.67
C LYS A 80 30.63 24.49 21.41
N GLU A 81 31.90 24.09 21.60
CA GLU A 81 32.34 22.69 21.36
C GLU A 81 31.52 21.65 22.16
N PRO A 82 31.22 21.84 23.46
CA PRO A 82 30.40 20.89 24.20
C PRO A 82 28.98 20.72 23.64
N VAL A 83 28.38 21.80 23.13
CA VAL A 83 27.03 21.78 22.56
C VAL A 83 27.00 21.05 21.22
N GLU A 84 28.04 21.15 20.39
CA GLU A 84 28.11 20.43 19.11
C GLU A 84 28.07 18.90 19.29
N HIS A 85 28.54 18.39 20.44
CA HIS A 85 28.53 16.96 20.75
C HIS A 85 27.23 16.46 21.40
N LYS A 86 26.27 17.34 21.68
CA LYS A 86 25.03 16.95 22.34
C LYS A 86 24.06 16.26 21.41
N THR A 87 23.22 15.44 22.01
CA THR A 87 22.17 14.74 21.31
C THR A 87 20.83 14.88 22.03
N ILE A 88 19.75 14.92 21.25
CA ILE A 88 18.37 14.83 21.73
C ILE A 88 17.82 13.49 21.25
N LYS A 89 17.31 12.70 22.19
CA LYS A 89 16.60 11.48 21.84
C LYS A 89 15.13 11.80 21.65
N VAL A 90 14.62 11.58 20.44
CA VAL A 90 13.19 11.75 20.14
C VAL A 90 12.56 10.37 20.04
N GLN A 91 11.54 10.11 20.84
CA GLN A 91 10.91 8.80 20.98
C GLN A 91 9.41 8.88 20.65
N ALA A 92 8.94 7.93 19.84
CA ALA A 92 7.53 7.76 19.50
C ALA A 92 7.20 6.26 19.54
N ALA A 93 6.28 5.87 20.43
CA ALA A 93 5.98 4.48 20.75
C ALA A 93 7.25 3.66 21.10
N ASP A 94 7.53 2.58 20.36
CA ASP A 94 8.70 1.71 20.52
C ASP A 94 9.91 2.11 19.66
N LYS A 95 9.82 3.23 18.92
CA LYS A 95 10.89 3.73 18.05
C LYS A 95 11.51 5.00 18.58
N SER A 96 12.78 5.21 18.29
CA SER A 96 13.47 6.45 18.62
C SER A 96 14.54 6.79 17.60
N ILE A 97 14.80 8.09 17.47
CA ILE A 97 15.93 8.65 16.74
C ILE A 97 16.75 9.54 17.67
N GLU A 98 17.99 9.80 17.28
CA GLU A 98 18.85 10.78 17.94
C GLU A 98 19.16 11.91 16.97
N ILE A 99 18.94 13.14 17.42
CA ILE A 99 19.28 14.38 16.71
C ILE A 99 20.57 14.88 17.34
N LYS A 100 21.63 15.04 16.55
CA LYS A 100 22.87 15.66 17.03
C LYS A 100 22.78 17.16 16.80
N TYR A 101 23.20 17.95 17.78
CA TYR A 101 23.22 19.41 17.65
C TYR A 101 24.12 19.86 16.50
N SER A 102 25.24 19.17 16.25
CA SER A 102 26.11 19.43 15.08
C SER A 102 25.37 19.41 13.74
N ASP A 103 24.33 18.59 13.62
CA ASP A 103 23.59 18.40 12.36
C ASP A 103 22.60 19.55 12.11
N LEU A 104 22.31 20.36 13.14
CA LEU A 104 21.42 21.52 13.08
C LEU A 104 22.14 22.82 12.70
N SER A 105 23.45 22.77 12.43
CA SER A 105 24.28 23.96 12.16
C SER A 105 24.15 25.03 13.28
N PRO A 106 24.62 24.71 14.49
CA PRO A 106 24.47 25.58 15.66
C PRO A 106 25.34 26.83 15.55
N GLU A 107 24.76 27.99 15.86
CA GLU A 107 25.43 29.28 15.87
C GLU A 107 25.23 29.99 17.21
N TYR A 108 26.31 30.58 17.72
CA TYR A 108 26.29 31.46 18.89
C TYR A 108 26.81 32.84 18.48
N ASN A 109 26.19 33.90 19.00
CA ASN A 109 26.64 35.29 18.79
C ASN A 109 27.87 35.67 19.64
N ILE A 110 28.91 34.82 19.64
CA ILE A 110 30.10 34.96 20.50
C ILE A 110 30.78 36.31 20.29
N ASP A 111 31.07 36.69 19.03
CA ASP A 111 31.74 37.96 18.73
C ASP A 111 30.99 39.18 19.26
N GLU A 112 29.66 39.23 19.05
CA GLU A 112 28.80 40.33 19.50
C GLU A 112 28.78 40.42 21.03
N THR A 113 28.61 39.28 21.70
CA THR A 113 28.57 39.18 23.16
C THR A 113 29.91 39.55 23.79
N VAL A 114 31.03 39.13 23.18
CA VAL A 114 32.37 39.53 23.63
C VAL A 114 32.59 41.03 23.41
N ASN A 115 32.09 41.62 22.31
CA ASN A 115 32.16 43.07 22.13
C ASN A 115 31.34 43.81 23.19
N GLU A 116 30.17 43.31 23.59
CA GLU A 116 29.39 43.87 24.70
C GLU A 116 30.18 43.78 26.01
N ALA A 117 30.78 42.62 26.31
CA ALA A 117 31.63 42.41 27.49
C ALA A 117 32.84 43.36 27.52
N MET A 118 33.48 43.58 26.37
CA MET A 118 34.62 44.50 26.21
C MET A 118 34.23 45.95 26.45
N ASN A 119 33.04 46.36 25.99
CA ASN A 119 32.56 47.73 26.09
C ASN A 119 31.93 48.05 27.45
N TYR A 120 31.58 47.03 28.24
CA TYR A 120 30.93 47.20 29.55
C TYR A 120 31.72 48.17 30.46
N GLY A 121 31.09 49.30 30.79
CA GLY A 121 31.63 50.33 31.67
C GLY A 121 32.78 51.17 31.09
N LYS A 122 33.16 50.98 29.82
CA LYS A 122 34.27 51.71 29.17
C LYS A 122 33.90 53.14 28.77
N ASP A 123 32.62 53.46 28.71
CA ASP A 123 32.06 54.78 28.44
C ASP A 123 31.99 55.68 29.70
N LEU A 124 32.11 55.08 30.89
CA LEU A 124 32.00 55.77 32.18
C LEU A 124 33.17 56.73 32.48
N ASN A 125 33.00 57.58 33.51
CA ASN A 125 34.07 58.47 33.95
C ASN A 125 35.18 57.73 34.70
N LEU A 126 36.33 58.39 34.89
CA LEU A 126 37.54 57.77 35.44
C LEU A 126 37.34 57.09 36.82
N PHE A 127 36.57 57.72 37.71
CA PHE A 127 36.34 57.20 39.07
C PHE A 127 35.33 56.05 39.06
N GLU A 128 34.30 56.11 38.20
CA GLU A 128 33.34 55.03 38.00
C GLU A 128 33.99 53.78 37.41
N LYS A 129 34.86 53.94 36.40
CA LYS A 129 35.70 52.86 35.87
C LYS A 129 36.52 52.20 36.95
N ASN A 130 37.19 52.99 37.79
CA ASN A 130 37.95 52.48 38.92
C ASN A 130 37.05 51.76 39.94
N ASN A 131 35.82 52.22 40.14
CA ASN A 131 34.88 51.53 41.02
C ASN A 131 34.48 50.16 40.47
N LEU A 132 34.18 50.04 39.17
CA LEU A 132 33.92 48.75 38.53
C LEU A 132 35.11 47.80 38.59
N ILE A 133 36.33 48.30 38.34
CA ILE A 133 37.57 47.49 38.39
C ILE A 133 37.84 46.95 39.80
N ASN A 134 37.50 47.68 40.86
CA ASN A 134 37.70 47.20 42.25
C ASN A 134 36.42 46.63 42.88
N GLY A 135 35.30 46.65 42.13
CA GLY A 135 33.99 46.27 42.60
C GLY A 135 33.82 44.76 42.71
N LYS A 136 32.68 44.35 43.28
CA LYS A 136 32.26 42.94 43.39
C LYS A 136 30.99 42.62 42.62
N ASP A 137 30.46 43.61 41.91
CA ASP A 137 29.20 43.47 41.20
C ASP A 137 29.39 42.52 40.02
N LYS A 138 28.57 41.47 39.98
CA LYS A 138 28.58 40.47 38.91
C LYS A 138 27.78 41.02 37.73
N LYS A 139 28.40 41.05 36.55
CA LYS A 139 27.72 41.28 35.28
C LYS A 139 27.62 39.96 34.54
N GLU A 140 26.40 39.50 34.30
CA GLU A 140 26.10 38.34 33.46
C GLU A 140 25.62 38.80 32.09
N LEU A 141 26.07 38.07 31.08
CA LEU A 141 25.72 38.16 29.68
C LEU A 141 25.32 36.77 29.21
N ASN A 142 24.34 36.69 28.32
CA ASN A 142 23.88 35.41 27.76
C ASN A 142 24.19 35.38 26.27
N LEU A 143 24.52 34.20 25.76
CA LEU A 143 24.67 33.97 24.33
C LEU A 143 23.31 33.71 23.69
N ASP A 144 23.12 34.24 22.50
CA ASP A 144 21.99 33.95 21.63
C ASP A 144 22.33 32.69 20.81
N PHE A 145 21.55 31.63 20.99
CA PHE A 145 21.70 30.35 20.28
C PHE A 145 20.75 30.27 19.10
N LYS A 146 21.29 29.99 17.90
CA LYS A 146 20.52 29.81 16.67
C LYS A 146 20.88 28.50 15.99
N TYR A 147 19.95 27.97 15.21
CA TYR A 147 20.14 26.76 14.44
C TYR A 147 19.24 26.76 13.20
N ASP A 148 19.57 25.91 12.22
CA ASP A 148 18.77 25.71 11.02
C ASP A 148 17.60 24.77 11.30
N GLU A 149 16.43 25.35 11.57
CA GLU A 149 15.20 24.59 11.81
C GLU A 149 14.81 23.67 10.65
N SER A 150 15.22 23.98 9.42
CA SER A 150 14.87 23.17 8.25
C SER A 150 15.50 21.78 8.28
N LYS A 151 16.56 21.59 9.08
CA LYS A 151 17.21 20.30 9.33
C LYS A 151 16.34 19.35 10.14
N LEU A 152 15.38 19.86 10.93
CA LEU A 152 14.48 19.03 11.73
C LEU A 152 13.54 18.19 10.86
N THR A 153 13.19 18.68 9.67
CA THR A 153 12.30 17.99 8.72
C THR A 153 12.84 16.62 8.29
N ASP A 154 14.17 16.46 8.15
CA ASP A 154 14.76 15.18 7.78
C ASP A 154 14.64 14.14 8.91
N TYR A 155 14.76 14.58 10.16
CA TYR A 155 14.57 13.73 11.35
C TYR A 155 13.11 13.38 11.56
N GLU A 156 12.22 14.35 11.36
CA GLU A 156 10.77 14.16 11.34
C GLU A 156 10.39 13.08 10.35
N LYS A 157 10.76 13.25 9.07
CA LYS A 157 10.51 12.26 8.03
C LYS A 157 11.04 10.87 8.41
N LYS A 158 12.25 10.79 8.95
CA LYS A 158 12.85 9.52 9.38
C LYS A 158 12.05 8.84 10.48
N LEU A 159 11.64 9.57 11.52
CA LEU A 159 10.85 9.00 12.61
C LEU A 159 9.44 8.62 12.14
N THR A 160 8.83 9.46 11.30
CA THR A 160 7.55 9.21 10.63
C THR A 160 7.60 7.93 9.80
N GLU A 161 8.62 7.70 8.96
CA GLU A 161 8.77 6.45 8.19
C GLU A 161 8.93 5.20 9.07
N MET A 162 9.51 5.35 10.28
CA MET A 162 9.69 4.24 11.22
C MET A 162 8.43 3.90 12.03
N VAL A 163 7.55 4.87 12.26
CA VAL A 163 6.40 4.76 13.17
C VAL A 163 5.08 4.69 12.41
N ASN A 164 4.93 5.50 11.35
CA ASN A 164 3.68 5.61 10.64
C ASN A 164 3.37 4.31 9.92
N GLN A 165 2.22 3.74 10.26
CA GLN A 165 1.71 2.55 9.59
C GLN A 165 0.20 2.63 9.53
N ASN A 166 -0.36 2.19 8.40
CA ASN A 166 -1.79 2.07 8.26
C ASN A 166 -2.31 0.89 9.08
N ALA A 167 -3.49 1.05 9.68
CA ALA A 167 -4.16 -0.05 10.35
C ALA A 167 -4.44 -1.19 9.35
N LYS A 168 -4.17 -2.43 9.75
CA LYS A 168 -4.43 -3.62 8.95
C LYS A 168 -5.57 -4.40 9.57
N ASN A 169 -6.60 -4.65 8.78
CA ASN A 169 -7.74 -5.44 9.19
C ASN A 169 -7.34 -6.87 9.58
N ALA A 170 -8.08 -7.46 10.52
CA ALA A 170 -8.02 -8.89 10.79
C ALA A 170 -8.41 -9.67 9.52
N THR A 171 -7.85 -10.88 9.40
CA THR A 171 -8.12 -11.76 8.26
C THR A 171 -8.45 -13.17 8.73
N ILE A 172 -8.87 -14.03 7.81
CA ILE A 172 -9.20 -15.43 8.10
C ILE A 172 -8.37 -16.35 7.21
N SER A 173 -7.88 -17.43 7.79
CA SER A 173 -7.17 -18.50 7.10
C SER A 173 -7.94 -19.80 7.30
N ILE A 174 -8.19 -20.50 6.19
CA ILE A 174 -8.97 -21.74 6.18
C ILE A 174 -8.10 -22.86 5.62
N ASN A 175 -7.92 -23.91 6.41
CA ASN A 175 -7.13 -25.08 6.03
C ASN A 175 -7.92 -26.37 6.37
N GLY A 176 -8.53 -26.97 5.34
CA GLY A 176 -9.53 -28.02 5.55
C GLY A 176 -10.73 -27.47 6.33
N SER A 177 -11.08 -28.14 7.43
CA SER A 177 -12.13 -27.69 8.36
C SER A 177 -11.64 -26.72 9.44
N ASN A 178 -10.33 -26.44 9.50
CA ASN A 178 -9.77 -25.52 10.50
C ASN A 178 -9.91 -24.08 10.03
N ILE A 179 -10.56 -23.26 10.87
CA ILE A 179 -10.74 -21.82 10.68
C ILE A 179 -9.88 -21.10 11.70
N SER A 180 -8.92 -20.30 11.22
CA SER A 180 -8.04 -19.48 12.05
C SER A 180 -8.23 -18.00 11.72
N VAL A 181 -8.50 -17.18 12.74
CA VAL A 181 -8.60 -15.73 12.58
C VAL A 181 -7.28 -15.10 12.97
N ILE A 182 -6.67 -14.40 12.02
CA ILE A 182 -5.42 -13.67 12.18
C ILE A 182 -5.78 -12.26 12.65
N GLU A 183 -5.16 -11.84 13.75
CA GLU A 183 -5.40 -10.53 14.35
C GLU A 183 -4.95 -9.39 13.43
N GLY A 184 -5.68 -8.28 13.47
CA GLY A 184 -5.30 -7.07 12.76
C GLY A 184 -4.14 -6.34 13.46
N GLU A 185 -3.58 -5.35 12.78
CA GLU A 185 -2.54 -4.48 13.33
C GLU A 185 -3.10 -3.07 13.47
N ASP A 186 -2.83 -2.44 14.62
CA ASP A 186 -3.16 -1.04 14.84
C ASP A 186 -2.35 -0.13 13.92
N GLY A 187 -3.02 0.86 13.35
CA GLY A 187 -2.38 1.97 12.66
C GLY A 187 -1.77 2.95 13.66
N ARG A 188 -0.70 3.61 13.26
CA ARG A 188 0.01 4.61 14.05
C ARG A 188 0.34 5.79 13.16
N ALA A 189 0.21 6.99 13.69
CA ALA A 189 0.62 8.23 13.02
C ALA A 189 1.23 9.20 14.04
N ILE A 190 2.36 9.79 13.68
CA ILE A 190 2.94 10.92 14.42
C ILE A 190 2.25 12.21 13.98
N GLU A 191 1.96 13.08 14.96
CA GLU A 191 1.61 14.48 14.66
C GLU A 191 2.89 15.28 14.43
N GLU A 192 3.24 15.45 13.15
CA GLU A 192 4.46 16.10 12.66
C GLU A 192 4.69 17.50 13.29
N ASP A 193 3.69 18.38 13.24
CA ASP A 193 3.77 19.73 13.82
C ASP A 193 4.03 19.71 15.34
N LYS A 194 3.43 18.76 16.06
CA LYS A 194 3.66 18.59 17.50
C LYS A 194 5.06 18.06 17.79
N MET A 195 5.54 17.10 17.00
CA MET A 195 6.91 16.62 17.11
C MET A 195 7.91 17.77 16.99
N VAL A 196 7.80 18.57 15.92
CA VAL A 196 8.71 19.70 15.69
C VAL A 196 8.64 20.70 16.84
N SER A 197 7.43 21.04 17.29
CA SER A 197 7.24 21.97 18.42
C SER A 197 7.91 21.46 19.71
N LEU A 198 7.71 20.19 20.07
CA LEU A 198 8.31 19.58 21.26
C LEU A 198 9.84 19.50 21.18
N VAL A 199 10.39 19.21 19.99
CA VAL A 199 11.84 19.20 19.78
C VAL A 199 12.42 20.61 19.91
N LYS A 200 11.76 21.63 19.36
CA LYS A 200 12.18 23.03 19.50
C LYS A 200 12.15 23.49 20.96
N GLU A 201 11.10 23.14 21.70
CA GLU A 201 11.00 23.42 23.14
C GLU A 201 12.16 22.79 23.91
N ALA A 202 12.50 21.54 23.60
CA ALA A 202 13.64 20.85 24.23
C ALA A 202 14.99 21.49 23.89
N ILE A 203 15.20 21.90 22.63
CA ILE A 203 16.42 22.60 22.21
C ILE A 203 16.58 23.94 22.94
N ASN A 204 15.48 24.69 23.08
CA ASN A 204 15.49 26.06 23.62
C ASN A 204 15.48 26.14 25.15
N ALA A 205 14.96 25.12 25.85
CA ALA A 205 14.83 25.15 27.31
C ALA A 205 16.18 25.09 28.03
N ASN A 206 17.08 24.19 27.60
CA ASN A 206 18.48 24.19 28.03
C ASN A 206 19.31 23.34 27.05
N PRO A 207 20.16 23.96 26.21
CA PRO A 207 21.12 23.22 25.38
C PRO A 207 21.98 22.29 26.23
N GLU A 208 22.20 22.61 27.51
CA GLU A 208 22.68 21.82 28.66
C GLU A 208 22.43 20.31 28.69
N ASP A 209 21.15 19.94 28.54
CA ASP A 209 20.61 18.74 29.17
C ASP A 209 20.23 17.68 28.14
N ASN A 210 20.60 16.42 28.40
CA ASN A 210 20.26 15.30 27.51
C ASN A 210 18.76 14.99 27.62
N SER A 211 17.97 15.71 26.82
CA SER A 211 16.52 15.63 26.87
C SER A 211 16.00 14.46 26.05
N VAL A 212 15.06 13.70 26.63
CA VAL A 212 14.23 12.74 25.90
C VAL A 212 12.92 13.43 25.56
N VAL A 213 12.63 13.56 24.27
CA VAL A 213 11.38 14.15 23.77
C VAL A 213 10.42 13.02 23.43
N GLU A 214 9.35 12.89 24.20
CA GLU A 214 8.27 11.95 23.92
C GLU A 214 7.25 12.57 22.97
N VAL A 215 7.13 11.99 21.78
CA VAL A 215 6.21 12.43 20.74
C VAL A 215 4.92 11.61 20.80
N PRO A 216 3.75 12.24 20.91
CA PRO A 216 2.47 11.52 20.91
C PRO A 216 2.22 10.84 19.58
N VAL A 217 1.63 9.64 19.64
CA VAL A 217 1.27 8.84 18.48
C VAL A 217 -0.24 8.61 18.49
N GLU A 218 -0.90 8.99 17.40
CA GLU A 218 -2.31 8.66 17.17
C GLU A 218 -2.44 7.20 16.77
N VAL A 219 -3.34 6.48 17.44
CA VAL A 219 -3.59 5.05 17.19
C VAL A 219 -4.92 4.88 16.48
N THR A 220 -4.89 4.28 15.28
CA THR A 220 -6.09 3.94 14.52
C THR A 220 -6.36 2.45 14.61
N LYS A 221 -7.51 2.06 15.15
CA LYS A 221 -7.90 0.63 15.23
C LYS A 221 -8.32 0.07 13.86
N PRO A 222 -8.06 -1.22 13.58
CA PRO A 222 -8.54 -1.86 12.36
C PRO A 222 -10.08 -1.85 12.30
N LYS A 223 -10.63 -1.64 11.09
CA LYS A 223 -12.08 -1.60 10.87
C LYS A 223 -12.74 -2.98 11.02
N ILE A 224 -12.02 -4.03 10.63
CA ILE A 224 -12.43 -5.42 10.81
C ILE A 224 -11.54 -6.02 11.89
N THR A 225 -12.15 -6.45 12.99
CA THR A 225 -11.44 -7.01 14.15
C THR A 225 -11.52 -8.53 14.16
N LYS A 226 -10.63 -9.16 14.95
CA LYS A 226 -10.64 -10.60 15.20
C LYS A 226 -11.98 -11.06 15.77
N GLU A 227 -12.53 -10.32 16.73
CA GLU A 227 -13.82 -10.61 17.36
C GLU A 227 -14.96 -10.69 16.34
N MET A 228 -15.00 -9.76 15.37
CA MET A 228 -16.02 -9.79 14.33
C MET A 228 -15.91 -11.05 13.47
N LEU A 229 -14.69 -11.39 13.04
CA LEU A 229 -14.44 -12.56 12.18
C LEU A 229 -14.58 -13.90 12.91
N SER A 230 -14.40 -13.93 14.23
CA SER A 230 -14.62 -15.13 15.07
C SER A 230 -16.07 -15.60 15.09
N LYS A 231 -17.02 -14.81 14.56
CA LYS A 231 -18.40 -15.27 14.31
C LYS A 231 -18.52 -16.26 13.16
N ILE A 232 -17.49 -16.40 12.32
CA ILE A 232 -17.44 -17.39 11.25
C ILE A 232 -16.99 -18.73 11.85
N ASP A 233 -17.89 -19.71 11.88
CA ASP A 233 -17.68 -21.01 12.53
C ASP A 233 -17.80 -22.21 11.56
N GLY A 234 -18.22 -21.99 10.31
CA GLY A 234 -18.33 -23.08 9.35
C GLY A 234 -18.92 -22.69 7.99
N VAL A 235 -19.09 -23.70 7.12
CA VAL A 235 -19.66 -23.55 5.78
C VAL A 235 -21.18 -23.50 5.87
N ILE A 236 -21.78 -22.44 5.33
CA ILE A 236 -23.24 -22.25 5.23
C ILE A 236 -23.76 -22.48 3.81
N GLY A 237 -22.89 -22.53 2.81
CA GLY A 237 -23.25 -22.87 1.42
C GLY A 237 -22.05 -23.35 0.61
N SER A 238 -22.26 -24.33 -0.27
CA SER A 238 -21.20 -24.86 -1.13
C SER A 238 -21.74 -25.37 -2.45
N PHE A 239 -21.01 -25.10 -3.53
CA PHE A 239 -21.31 -25.63 -4.85
C PHE A 239 -20.07 -25.84 -5.70
N THR A 240 -20.11 -26.85 -6.57
CA THR A 240 -19.03 -27.23 -7.47
C THR A 240 -19.56 -27.44 -8.88
N THR A 241 -18.84 -26.94 -9.89
CA THR A 241 -19.08 -27.32 -11.30
C THR A 241 -17.83 -27.94 -11.92
N SER A 242 -18.05 -28.82 -12.90
CA SER A 242 -16.96 -29.45 -13.66
C SER A 242 -16.67 -28.69 -14.95
N TYR A 243 -15.40 -28.50 -15.27
CA TYR A 243 -14.92 -27.92 -16.52
C TYR A 243 -13.92 -28.85 -17.21
N THR A 244 -14.01 -30.16 -16.97
CA THR A 244 -13.10 -31.21 -17.47
C THR A 244 -12.91 -31.19 -18.99
N SER A 245 -13.96 -30.87 -19.74
CA SER A 245 -13.98 -30.73 -21.20
C SER A 245 -13.28 -29.48 -21.75
N SER A 246 -12.82 -28.58 -20.87
CA SER A 246 -12.16 -27.33 -21.28
C SER A 246 -10.74 -27.56 -21.76
N ASP A 247 -10.35 -26.79 -22.78
CA ASP A 247 -8.96 -26.62 -23.18
C ASP A 247 -8.13 -25.91 -22.09
N ALA A 248 -6.83 -25.82 -22.30
CA ALA A 248 -5.87 -25.25 -21.36
C ALA A 248 -6.09 -23.75 -21.12
N ASN A 249 -6.52 -22.98 -22.13
CA ASN A 249 -6.72 -21.54 -22.00
C ASN A 249 -7.96 -21.23 -21.15
N ARG A 250 -9.08 -21.90 -21.46
CA ARG A 250 -10.31 -21.78 -20.67
C ARG A 250 -10.09 -22.25 -19.23
N SER A 251 -9.33 -23.35 -19.03
CA SER A 251 -8.98 -23.84 -17.69
C SER A 251 -8.20 -22.79 -16.88
N ALA A 252 -7.17 -22.19 -17.48
CA ALA A 252 -6.39 -21.13 -16.84
C ALA A 252 -7.24 -19.92 -16.45
N ASN A 253 -8.18 -19.50 -17.29
CA ASN A 253 -9.10 -18.40 -16.99
C ASN A 253 -10.00 -18.70 -15.79
N VAL A 254 -10.53 -19.93 -15.70
CA VAL A 254 -11.35 -20.38 -14.57
C VAL A 254 -10.55 -20.36 -13.27
N GLU A 255 -9.30 -20.82 -13.31
CA GLU A 255 -8.38 -20.81 -12.16
C GLU A 255 -8.07 -19.40 -11.67
N ILE A 256 -7.74 -18.47 -12.59
CA ILE A 256 -7.50 -17.06 -12.26
C ILE A 256 -8.74 -16.44 -11.62
N ALA A 257 -9.92 -16.65 -12.21
CA ALA A 257 -11.16 -16.09 -11.69
C ALA A 257 -11.51 -16.64 -10.30
N ALA A 258 -11.40 -17.95 -10.09
CA ALA A 258 -11.64 -18.57 -8.78
C ALA A 258 -10.67 -18.06 -7.71
N LYS A 259 -9.38 -17.96 -8.06
CA LYS A 259 -8.33 -17.41 -7.16
C LYS A 259 -8.58 -15.95 -6.81
N THR A 260 -9.13 -15.16 -7.74
CA THR A 260 -9.40 -13.73 -7.51
C THR A 260 -10.58 -13.51 -6.56
N VAL A 261 -11.60 -14.38 -6.62
CA VAL A 261 -12.75 -14.32 -5.69
C VAL A 261 -12.40 -14.87 -4.31
N ASN A 262 -11.49 -15.87 -4.25
CA ASN A 262 -11.04 -16.46 -2.99
C ASN A 262 -10.45 -15.43 -2.04
N GLY A 263 -10.83 -15.51 -0.77
CA GLY A 263 -10.32 -14.59 0.25
C GLY A 263 -11.27 -13.42 0.55
N THR A 264 -12.37 -13.31 -0.19
CA THR A 264 -13.28 -12.17 -0.04
C THR A 264 -14.05 -12.27 1.28
N ILE A 265 -13.91 -11.23 2.13
CA ILE A 265 -14.69 -11.05 3.35
C ILE A 265 -15.76 -9.99 3.08
N LEU A 266 -17.01 -10.28 3.45
CA LEU A 266 -18.11 -9.32 3.39
C LEU A 266 -18.67 -9.15 4.79
N MET A 267 -18.53 -7.95 5.35
CA MET A 267 -19.14 -7.58 6.62
C MET A 267 -20.66 -7.45 6.46
N PRO A 268 -21.42 -7.42 7.58
CA PRO A 268 -22.85 -7.17 7.53
C PRO A 268 -23.22 -5.97 6.65
N GLY A 269 -24.03 -6.22 5.62
CA GLY A 269 -24.47 -5.19 4.69
C GLY A 269 -23.52 -4.85 3.53
N ASP A 270 -22.32 -5.45 3.46
CA ASP A 270 -21.41 -5.28 2.32
C ASP A 270 -22.00 -5.93 1.06
N THR A 271 -21.72 -5.33 -0.10
CA THR A 271 -22.12 -5.84 -1.42
C THR A 271 -20.93 -6.43 -2.15
N PHE A 272 -21.09 -7.66 -2.64
CA PHE A 272 -20.19 -8.26 -3.60
C PHE A 272 -20.61 -7.91 -5.03
N SER A 273 -19.63 -7.56 -5.86
CA SER A 273 -19.77 -7.46 -7.31
C SER A 273 -18.70 -8.32 -7.97
N TYR A 274 -19.12 -9.25 -8.82
CA TYR A 274 -18.21 -10.17 -9.49
C TYR A 274 -17.28 -9.42 -10.45
N ASN A 275 -17.81 -8.48 -11.22
CA ASN A 275 -17.00 -7.66 -12.11
C ASN A 275 -16.03 -6.76 -11.33
N ASN A 276 -16.45 -6.08 -10.26
CA ASN A 276 -15.54 -5.25 -9.47
C ASN A 276 -14.39 -6.08 -8.85
N THR A 277 -14.69 -7.31 -8.43
CA THR A 277 -13.70 -8.22 -7.85
C THR A 277 -12.65 -8.66 -8.88
N LEU A 278 -13.06 -9.06 -10.09
CA LEU A 278 -12.13 -9.51 -11.14
C LEU A 278 -11.47 -8.34 -11.89
N GLY A 279 -12.17 -7.22 -11.99
CA GLY A 279 -11.93 -6.15 -12.96
C GLY A 279 -12.04 -6.63 -14.42
N GLU A 280 -11.55 -5.81 -15.34
CA GLU A 280 -11.47 -6.15 -16.76
C GLU A 280 -10.59 -7.39 -16.98
N ARG A 281 -11.03 -8.29 -17.87
CA ARG A 281 -10.31 -9.51 -18.25
C ARG A 281 -9.31 -9.18 -19.36
N THR A 282 -8.04 -9.01 -18.99
CA THR A 282 -6.96 -8.65 -19.93
C THR A 282 -5.83 -9.67 -19.91
N THR A 283 -5.08 -9.74 -21.02
CA THR A 283 -3.87 -10.58 -21.10
C THR A 283 -2.81 -10.19 -20.07
N ALA A 284 -2.72 -8.91 -19.71
CA ALA A 284 -1.81 -8.42 -18.66
C ALA A 284 -2.12 -9.00 -17.26
N LYS A 285 -3.40 -9.33 -17.00
CA LYS A 285 -3.83 -10.06 -15.79
C LYS A 285 -3.73 -11.58 -15.92
N GLY A 286 -3.15 -12.07 -17.02
CA GLY A 286 -2.95 -13.49 -17.29
C GLY A 286 -4.12 -14.20 -17.97
N TYR A 287 -5.22 -13.50 -18.28
CA TYR A 287 -6.33 -14.10 -19.02
C TYR A 287 -5.90 -14.45 -20.45
N ARG A 288 -6.44 -15.55 -20.97
CA ARG A 288 -6.15 -16.10 -22.29
C ARG A 288 -7.41 -16.14 -23.13
N ASP A 289 -7.23 -16.25 -24.45
CA ASP A 289 -8.35 -16.45 -25.36
C ASP A 289 -8.93 -17.85 -25.17
N GLY A 290 -10.19 -17.89 -24.78
CA GLY A 290 -10.96 -19.11 -24.59
C GLY A 290 -12.33 -18.99 -25.23
N ALA A 291 -12.94 -20.13 -25.54
CA ALA A 291 -14.28 -20.16 -26.12
C ALA A 291 -15.31 -19.55 -25.14
N ALA A 292 -16.10 -18.61 -25.65
CA ALA A 292 -17.26 -18.03 -24.97
C ALA A 292 -18.45 -17.93 -25.92
N TYR A 293 -19.65 -17.87 -25.34
CA TYR A 293 -20.87 -17.60 -26.09
C TYR A 293 -21.05 -16.09 -26.23
N VAL A 294 -21.01 -15.57 -27.46
CA VAL A 294 -21.37 -14.19 -27.77
C VAL A 294 -22.55 -14.21 -28.74
N GLY A 295 -23.71 -13.77 -28.25
CA GLY A 295 -24.97 -13.87 -28.97
C GLY A 295 -25.27 -15.32 -29.35
N ASN A 296 -25.19 -15.62 -30.65
CA ASN A 296 -25.50 -16.94 -31.22
C ASN A 296 -24.27 -17.73 -31.68
N LYS A 297 -23.04 -17.29 -31.38
CA LYS A 297 -21.82 -17.98 -31.83
C LYS A 297 -20.91 -18.31 -30.66
N VAL A 298 -20.16 -19.40 -30.80
CA VAL A 298 -18.98 -19.65 -29.96
C VAL A 298 -17.84 -18.89 -30.60
N VAL A 299 -17.29 -17.92 -29.88
CA VAL A 299 -16.16 -17.10 -30.34
C VAL A 299 -15.07 -17.15 -29.28
N MET A 300 -13.82 -16.99 -29.72
CA MET A 300 -12.69 -16.88 -28.80
C MET A 300 -12.68 -15.46 -28.24
N VAL A 301 -12.78 -15.34 -26.92
CA VAL A 301 -12.65 -14.08 -26.21
C VAL A 301 -11.62 -14.22 -25.10
N THR A 302 -10.91 -13.14 -24.83
CA THR A 302 -10.05 -13.06 -23.66
C THR A 302 -10.90 -13.24 -22.39
N GLY A 303 -10.58 -14.24 -21.58
CA GLY A 303 -11.36 -14.59 -20.39
C GLY A 303 -12.54 -15.54 -20.64
N GLY A 304 -12.58 -16.28 -21.76
CA GLY A 304 -13.56 -17.35 -21.96
C GLY A 304 -13.56 -18.35 -20.79
N GLY A 305 -14.75 -18.68 -20.28
CA GLY A 305 -14.96 -19.56 -19.11
C GLY A 305 -15.43 -18.86 -17.82
N ILE A 306 -15.31 -17.53 -17.73
CA ILE A 306 -15.65 -16.77 -16.52
C ILE A 306 -17.11 -16.84 -16.07
N CYS A 307 -18.07 -17.01 -16.98
CA CYS A 307 -19.49 -17.18 -16.62
C CYS A 307 -19.77 -18.49 -15.85
N GLN A 308 -18.93 -19.52 -16.03
CA GLN A 308 -19.06 -20.75 -15.25
C GLN A 308 -18.67 -20.52 -13.79
N VAL A 309 -17.68 -19.65 -13.55
CA VAL A 309 -17.22 -19.30 -12.20
C VAL A 309 -18.27 -18.46 -11.47
N SER A 310 -18.84 -17.44 -12.12
CA SER A 310 -19.98 -16.67 -11.55
C SER A 310 -21.19 -17.56 -11.30
N THR A 311 -21.51 -18.49 -12.21
CA THR A 311 -22.58 -19.49 -12.01
C THR A 311 -22.32 -20.39 -10.80
N THR A 312 -21.08 -20.86 -10.64
CA THR A 312 -20.72 -21.71 -9.49
C THR A 312 -20.85 -20.93 -8.18
N LEU A 313 -20.35 -19.68 -8.15
CA LEU A 313 -20.47 -18.80 -7.00
C LEU A 313 -21.94 -18.52 -6.67
N TYR A 314 -22.75 -18.18 -7.66
CA TYR A 314 -24.19 -17.93 -7.52
C TYR A 314 -24.90 -19.08 -6.81
N ARG A 315 -24.63 -20.32 -7.24
CA ARG A 315 -25.25 -21.51 -6.62
C ARG A 315 -24.76 -21.77 -5.19
N ALA A 316 -23.50 -21.48 -4.89
CA ALA A 316 -22.97 -21.57 -3.53
C ALA A 316 -23.60 -20.51 -2.61
N VAL A 317 -23.78 -19.28 -3.11
CA VAL A 317 -24.39 -18.16 -2.40
C VAL A 317 -25.88 -18.38 -2.14
N LEU A 318 -26.63 -18.94 -3.11
CA LEU A 318 -28.02 -19.35 -2.89
C LEU A 318 -28.12 -20.44 -1.82
N ARG A 319 -27.22 -21.43 -1.82
CA ARG A 319 -27.17 -22.46 -0.78
C ARG A 319 -26.85 -21.90 0.61
N ALA A 320 -26.23 -20.73 0.67
CA ALA A 320 -26.04 -19.95 1.89
C ALA A 320 -27.24 -19.05 2.24
N GLY A 321 -28.38 -19.18 1.54
CA GLY A 321 -29.60 -18.42 1.81
C GLY A 321 -29.60 -16.98 1.31
N ILE A 322 -28.61 -16.60 0.50
CA ILE A 322 -28.42 -15.21 0.07
C ILE A 322 -28.97 -15.04 -1.35
N MET A 323 -29.92 -14.11 -1.49
CA MET A 323 -30.51 -13.75 -2.79
C MET A 323 -29.61 -12.80 -3.58
N PRO A 324 -29.59 -12.90 -4.92
CA PRO A 324 -28.89 -11.94 -5.76
C PRO A 324 -29.56 -10.56 -5.70
N THR A 325 -28.75 -9.50 -5.71
CA THR A 325 -29.20 -8.13 -5.98
C THR A 325 -29.15 -7.80 -7.47
N GLU A 326 -28.27 -8.47 -8.21
CA GLU A 326 -28.24 -8.48 -9.67
C GLU A 326 -27.86 -9.88 -10.16
N ARG A 327 -28.65 -10.43 -11.08
CA ARG A 327 -28.34 -11.67 -11.78
C ARG A 327 -29.04 -11.70 -13.13
N HIS A 328 -28.33 -12.20 -14.14
CA HIS A 328 -28.85 -12.39 -15.50
C HIS A 328 -28.63 -13.83 -15.95
N ASN A 329 -29.54 -14.37 -16.76
CA ASN A 329 -29.35 -15.66 -17.42
C ASN A 329 -28.61 -15.51 -18.77
N HIS A 330 -27.97 -16.58 -19.24
CA HIS A 330 -27.45 -16.60 -20.60
C HIS A 330 -28.59 -16.56 -21.62
N SER A 331 -28.32 -16.00 -22.80
CA SER A 331 -29.28 -15.95 -23.91
C SER A 331 -29.70 -17.34 -24.45
N MET A 332 -28.91 -18.38 -24.17
CA MET A 332 -29.12 -19.77 -24.57
C MET A 332 -28.64 -20.68 -23.44
N THR A 333 -29.11 -21.94 -23.45
CA THR A 333 -28.68 -22.93 -22.45
C THR A 333 -27.18 -23.22 -22.56
N THR A 334 -26.55 -23.41 -21.41
CA THR A 334 -25.15 -23.85 -21.31
C THR A 334 -25.08 -25.34 -20.99
N THR A 335 -23.93 -25.97 -21.24
CA THR A 335 -23.76 -27.41 -20.98
C THR A 335 -23.49 -27.74 -19.51
N TYR A 336 -23.12 -26.75 -18.70
CA TYR A 336 -22.70 -26.92 -17.31
C TYR A 336 -23.76 -26.47 -16.28
N SER A 337 -24.92 -26.00 -16.75
CA SER A 337 -25.97 -25.44 -15.87
C SER A 337 -27.36 -25.69 -16.45
N GLY A 338 -28.31 -26.07 -15.59
CA GLY A 338 -29.72 -26.17 -15.97
C GLY A 338 -30.36 -24.78 -16.14
N PRO A 339 -31.61 -24.73 -16.66
CA PRO A 339 -32.39 -23.50 -16.70
C PRO A 339 -32.53 -22.89 -15.30
N SER A 340 -32.42 -21.57 -15.19
CA SER A 340 -32.47 -20.80 -13.95
C SER A 340 -31.39 -21.06 -12.90
N GLU A 341 -30.35 -21.82 -13.26
CA GLU A 341 -29.21 -22.11 -12.38
C GLU A 341 -27.95 -21.30 -12.70
N ASP A 342 -27.94 -20.54 -13.80
CA ASP A 342 -26.76 -19.83 -14.28
C ASP A 342 -26.75 -18.34 -13.88
N ALA A 343 -25.56 -17.74 -13.81
CA ALA A 343 -25.39 -16.29 -13.67
C ALA A 343 -24.37 -15.82 -14.71
N THR A 344 -24.84 -15.13 -15.75
CA THR A 344 -23.98 -14.59 -16.81
C THR A 344 -23.41 -13.24 -16.41
N VAL A 345 -22.18 -12.97 -16.84
CA VAL A 345 -21.49 -11.71 -16.60
C VAL A 345 -20.75 -11.26 -17.85
N SER A 346 -20.66 -9.95 -18.04
CA SER A 346 -19.92 -9.30 -19.10
C SER A 346 -19.35 -8.00 -18.55
N TRP A 347 -18.04 -7.79 -18.70
CA TRP A 347 -17.38 -6.58 -18.22
C TRP A 347 -18.04 -5.34 -18.85
N GLY A 348 -18.37 -4.34 -18.02
CA GLY A 348 -19.01 -3.10 -18.45
C GLY A 348 -20.52 -3.19 -18.75
N SER A 349 -21.18 -4.34 -18.59
CA SER A 349 -22.63 -4.45 -18.89
C SER A 349 -23.44 -5.35 -17.95
N LEU A 350 -23.06 -6.62 -17.78
CA LEU A 350 -23.81 -7.59 -16.97
C LEU A 350 -22.98 -8.02 -15.77
N ASP A 351 -23.53 -7.93 -14.57
CA ASP A 351 -22.83 -8.36 -13.37
C ASP A 351 -23.61 -9.40 -12.57
N TYR A 352 -22.90 -10.07 -11.67
CA TYR A 352 -23.48 -10.87 -10.61
C TYR A 352 -23.16 -10.18 -9.28
N GLN A 353 -24.21 -9.74 -8.60
CA GLN A 353 -24.10 -9.01 -7.34
C GLN A 353 -25.00 -9.62 -6.27
N PHE A 354 -24.55 -9.54 -5.02
CA PHE A 354 -25.36 -9.87 -3.85
C PHE A 354 -24.86 -9.08 -2.64
N LYS A 355 -25.73 -8.89 -1.66
CA LYS A 355 -25.43 -8.20 -0.39
C LYS A 355 -25.40 -9.23 0.73
N ASN A 356 -24.43 -9.14 1.65
CA ASN A 356 -24.47 -9.92 2.89
C ASN A 356 -25.68 -9.48 3.73
N PRO A 357 -26.73 -10.32 3.87
CA PRO A 357 -27.94 -9.94 4.59
C PRO A 357 -27.84 -10.19 6.10
N TYR A 358 -26.78 -10.85 6.55
CA TYR A 358 -26.62 -11.28 7.93
C TYR A 358 -25.98 -10.21 8.81
N ASP A 359 -26.15 -10.36 10.12
CA ASP A 359 -25.49 -9.56 11.17
C ASP A 359 -24.11 -10.11 11.58
N PHE A 360 -23.64 -11.14 10.85
CA PHE A 360 -22.31 -11.72 10.94
C PHE A 360 -21.57 -11.62 9.59
N PRO A 361 -20.22 -11.60 9.59
CA PRO A 361 -19.46 -11.57 8.37
C PRO A 361 -19.51 -12.91 7.64
N ILE A 362 -19.35 -12.87 6.31
CA ILE A 362 -19.17 -14.06 5.49
C ILE A 362 -17.81 -14.04 4.79
N TYR A 363 -17.25 -15.23 4.57
CA TYR A 363 -16.01 -15.41 3.83
C TYR A 363 -16.23 -16.32 2.63
N ILE A 364 -15.73 -15.90 1.46
CA ILE A 364 -15.83 -16.64 0.22
C ILE A 364 -14.51 -17.35 -0.06
N GLN A 365 -14.53 -18.68 0.04
CA GLN A 365 -13.44 -19.53 -0.42
C GLN A 365 -13.70 -19.97 -1.85
N GLY A 366 -12.74 -19.74 -2.74
CA GLY A 366 -12.80 -20.18 -4.13
C GLY A 366 -11.55 -20.98 -4.47
N TYR A 367 -11.71 -22.16 -5.05
CA TYR A 367 -10.56 -22.93 -5.52
C TYR A 367 -10.94 -23.84 -6.68
N THR A 368 -9.91 -24.32 -7.37
CA THR A 368 -10.03 -25.34 -8.40
C THR A 368 -9.21 -26.56 -8.02
N SER A 369 -9.71 -27.74 -8.40
CA SER A 369 -8.99 -29.01 -8.26
C SER A 369 -9.50 -30.00 -9.29
N ASN A 370 -8.60 -30.70 -9.99
CA ASN A 370 -8.95 -31.72 -11.00
C ASN A 370 -10.00 -31.23 -12.02
N LYS A 371 -9.85 -30.00 -12.52
CA LYS A 371 -10.81 -29.32 -13.41
C LYS A 371 -12.25 -29.21 -12.86
N HIS A 372 -12.37 -29.03 -11.54
CA HIS A 372 -13.60 -28.64 -10.86
C HIS A 372 -13.38 -27.31 -10.16
N VAL A 373 -14.32 -26.38 -10.29
CA VAL A 373 -14.31 -25.11 -9.56
C VAL A 373 -15.32 -25.23 -8.42
N THR A 374 -14.90 -24.89 -7.21
CA THR A 374 -15.71 -24.96 -5.99
C THR A 374 -15.70 -23.62 -5.28
N PHE A 375 -16.88 -23.22 -4.82
CA PHE A 375 -17.02 -22.12 -3.87
C PHE A 375 -17.65 -22.62 -2.58
N ASN A 376 -17.04 -22.24 -1.45
CA ASN A 376 -17.61 -22.42 -0.12
C ASN A 376 -17.86 -21.04 0.47
N ILE A 377 -19.07 -20.82 0.99
CA ILE A 377 -19.47 -19.64 1.72
C ILE A 377 -19.40 -20.00 3.20
N TYR A 378 -18.45 -19.41 3.91
CA TYR A 378 -18.31 -19.54 5.35
C TYR A 378 -19.08 -18.42 6.04
N GLY A 379 -19.72 -18.74 7.16
CA GLY A 379 -20.51 -17.82 7.98
C GLY A 379 -20.74 -18.40 9.37
N ASN A 380 -21.82 -17.99 10.03
CA ASN A 380 -22.22 -18.48 11.35
C ASN A 380 -23.29 -19.57 11.21
N VAL A 381 -22.86 -20.84 11.21
CA VAL A 381 -23.69 -22.05 11.15
C VAL A 381 -24.69 -22.09 12.30
N GLN A 382 -24.30 -21.73 13.52
CA GLN A 382 -25.25 -21.68 14.64
C GLN A 382 -26.34 -20.61 14.40
N GLY A 383 -25.95 -19.47 13.83
CA GLY A 383 -26.84 -18.39 13.43
C GLY A 383 -27.80 -18.74 12.29
N MET A 384 -27.53 -19.82 11.54
CA MET A 384 -28.46 -20.33 10.53
C MET A 384 -29.68 -21.04 11.12
N ASP A 385 -29.68 -21.38 12.42
CA ASP A 385 -30.82 -21.99 13.13
C ASP A 385 -31.38 -23.26 12.44
N GLY A 386 -30.46 -24.12 11.96
CA GLY A 386 -30.82 -25.36 11.26
C GLY A 386 -31.47 -25.17 9.89
N LYS A 387 -31.44 -23.95 9.33
CA LYS A 387 -31.97 -23.68 7.98
C LYS A 387 -30.98 -24.11 6.91
N THR A 388 -31.51 -24.70 5.85
CA THR A 388 -30.77 -25.01 4.62
C THR A 388 -31.55 -24.54 3.41
N TYR A 389 -30.85 -24.35 2.29
CA TYR A 389 -31.41 -23.70 1.11
C TYR A 389 -31.11 -24.50 -0.15
N GLU A 390 -32.11 -24.60 -1.02
CA GLU A 390 -31.99 -25.27 -2.30
C GLU A 390 -32.56 -24.42 -3.43
N LEU A 391 -31.85 -24.41 -4.56
CA LEU A 391 -32.36 -23.86 -5.80
C LEU A 391 -33.26 -24.90 -6.47
N GLN A 392 -34.53 -24.54 -6.70
CA GLN A 392 -35.46 -25.31 -7.51
C GLN A 392 -35.82 -24.57 -8.79
N THR A 393 -35.83 -25.29 -9.91
CA THR A 393 -36.23 -24.74 -11.21
C THR A 393 -37.58 -25.32 -11.63
N VAL A 394 -38.46 -24.46 -12.15
CA VAL A 394 -39.67 -24.86 -12.87
C VAL A 394 -39.51 -24.46 -14.34
N VAL A 395 -39.57 -25.43 -15.25
CA VAL A 395 -39.61 -25.16 -16.70
C VAL A 395 -41.06 -24.89 -17.08
N ASN A 396 -41.37 -23.63 -17.40
CA ASN A 396 -42.72 -23.19 -17.74
C ASN A 396 -43.06 -23.51 -19.20
N GLU A 397 -42.08 -23.39 -20.10
CA GLU A 397 -42.26 -23.63 -21.54
C GLU A 397 -40.96 -24.17 -22.15
N THR A 398 -41.07 -25.16 -23.04
CA THR A 398 -39.94 -25.66 -23.86
C THR A 398 -40.11 -25.18 -25.29
N LEU A 399 -39.13 -24.42 -25.77
CA LEU A 399 -39.09 -23.85 -27.12
C LEU A 399 -38.33 -24.84 -28.02
N LYS A 400 -39.07 -25.66 -28.77
CA LYS A 400 -38.49 -26.68 -29.66
C LYS A 400 -37.97 -26.06 -30.96
N PRO A 401 -36.71 -26.33 -31.33
CA PRO A 401 -36.13 -25.82 -32.56
C PRO A 401 -36.80 -26.45 -33.78
N SER A 402 -36.94 -25.67 -34.85
CA SER A 402 -37.43 -26.14 -36.15
C SER A 402 -36.29 -26.47 -37.11
N VAL A 403 -36.57 -27.17 -38.20
CA VAL A 403 -35.58 -27.44 -39.27
C VAL A 403 -35.85 -26.51 -40.43
N LYS A 404 -34.83 -25.76 -40.85
CA LYS A 404 -34.84 -24.87 -42.02
C LYS A 404 -33.88 -25.39 -43.08
N THR A 405 -34.38 -25.54 -44.28
CA THR A 405 -33.59 -25.95 -45.44
C THR A 405 -33.26 -24.73 -46.29
N VAL A 406 -31.99 -24.58 -46.68
CA VAL A 406 -31.50 -23.47 -47.52
C VAL A 406 -30.78 -24.04 -48.72
N ASP A 407 -31.15 -23.63 -49.93
CA ASP A 407 -30.46 -24.08 -51.14
C ASP A 407 -29.04 -23.49 -51.24
N ASP A 408 -28.06 -24.32 -51.60
CA ASP A 408 -26.67 -23.91 -51.82
C ASP A 408 -26.21 -24.27 -53.24
N PRO A 409 -26.02 -23.28 -54.13
CA PRO A 409 -25.63 -23.52 -55.52
C PRO A 409 -24.17 -24.00 -55.67
N ASN A 410 -23.39 -24.03 -54.58
CA ASN A 410 -22.03 -24.54 -54.61
C ASN A 410 -21.94 -26.02 -54.22
N LEU A 411 -22.98 -26.55 -53.57
CA LEU A 411 -23.04 -27.95 -53.19
C LEU A 411 -23.66 -28.78 -54.33
N PRO A 412 -23.09 -29.96 -54.67
CA PRO A 412 -23.68 -30.93 -55.59
C PRO A 412 -25.15 -31.22 -55.32
N GLU A 413 -25.95 -31.36 -56.37
CA GLU A 413 -27.38 -31.61 -56.29
C GLU A 413 -27.70 -32.77 -55.33
N GLY A 414 -28.55 -32.51 -54.33
CA GLY A 414 -28.96 -33.50 -53.33
C GLY A 414 -28.00 -33.69 -52.15
N GLN A 415 -26.80 -33.12 -52.17
CA GLN A 415 -25.90 -33.14 -51.02
C GLN A 415 -26.45 -32.25 -49.89
N LYS A 416 -26.54 -32.79 -48.67
CA LYS A 416 -26.99 -32.04 -47.49
C LYS A 416 -25.84 -31.77 -46.54
N VAL A 417 -25.71 -30.54 -46.06
CA VAL A 417 -24.71 -30.14 -45.07
C VAL A 417 -25.41 -29.38 -43.94
N VAL A 418 -25.25 -29.83 -42.70
CA VAL A 418 -25.76 -29.11 -41.53
C VAL A 418 -24.87 -27.88 -41.29
N GLU A 419 -25.42 -26.70 -41.55
CA GLU A 419 -24.74 -25.43 -41.30
C GLU A 419 -24.85 -25.02 -39.83
N GLN A 420 -26.02 -25.19 -39.23
CA GLN A 420 -26.29 -24.82 -37.84
C GLN A 420 -26.99 -25.96 -37.12
N ARG A 421 -26.45 -26.36 -35.97
CA ARG A 421 -27.09 -27.35 -35.10
C ARG A 421 -28.22 -26.70 -34.28
N PRO A 422 -29.31 -27.44 -34.02
CA PRO A 422 -30.41 -26.93 -33.23
C PRO A 422 -30.04 -26.77 -31.75
N VAL A 423 -30.64 -25.79 -31.08
CA VAL A 423 -30.57 -25.60 -29.63
C VAL A 423 -31.98 -25.44 -29.09
N THR A 424 -32.35 -26.24 -28.09
CA THR A 424 -33.65 -26.10 -27.41
C THR A 424 -33.63 -24.89 -26.49
N GLY A 425 -34.67 -24.05 -26.61
CA GLY A 425 -34.88 -22.92 -25.70
C GLY A 425 -35.85 -23.28 -24.57
N TYR A 426 -35.89 -22.43 -23.54
CA TYR A 426 -36.75 -22.62 -22.38
C TYR A 426 -37.23 -21.28 -21.84
N LYS A 427 -38.46 -21.24 -21.32
CA LYS A 427 -38.86 -20.25 -20.33
C LYS A 427 -38.95 -20.94 -18.98
N SER A 428 -38.21 -20.49 -17.98
CA SER A 428 -38.14 -21.13 -16.67
C SER A 428 -38.25 -20.14 -15.53
N SER A 429 -38.43 -20.64 -14.32
CA SER A 429 -38.45 -19.85 -13.09
C SER A 429 -37.60 -20.53 -12.04
N GLY A 430 -36.69 -19.77 -11.43
CA GLY A 430 -35.87 -20.22 -10.32
C GLY A 430 -36.50 -19.82 -8.99
N TYR A 431 -36.49 -20.72 -8.02
CA TYR A 431 -36.98 -20.50 -6.66
C TYR A 431 -35.89 -20.89 -5.66
N LEU A 432 -35.74 -20.07 -4.63
CA LEU A 432 -34.97 -20.42 -3.45
C LEU A 432 -35.92 -21.04 -2.42
N VAL A 433 -35.73 -22.31 -2.13
CA VAL A 433 -36.53 -23.05 -1.15
C VAL A 433 -35.77 -23.14 0.15
N THR A 434 -36.41 -22.75 1.24
CA THR A 434 -35.85 -22.82 2.58
C THR A 434 -36.42 -24.03 3.30
N TYR A 435 -35.52 -24.84 3.85
CA TYR A 435 -35.84 -25.96 4.71
C TYR A 435 -35.40 -25.65 6.14
N GLN A 436 -36.18 -26.10 7.12
CA GLN A 436 -35.76 -26.13 8.52
C GLN A 436 -35.90 -27.56 9.02
N ASN A 437 -34.80 -28.15 9.48
CA ASN A 437 -34.75 -29.56 9.90
C ASN A 437 -35.31 -30.53 8.82
N GLY A 438 -35.04 -30.23 7.54
CA GLY A 438 -35.46 -31.05 6.39
C GLY A 438 -36.90 -30.82 5.91
N LYS A 439 -37.69 -29.96 6.57
CA LYS A 439 -39.04 -29.60 6.12
C LYS A 439 -39.04 -28.27 5.38
N GLU A 440 -39.67 -28.21 4.21
CA GLU A 440 -39.89 -26.96 3.48
C GLU A 440 -40.75 -26.00 4.30
N ILE A 441 -40.25 -24.77 4.50
CA ILE A 441 -40.92 -23.72 5.27
C ILE A 441 -41.17 -22.45 4.46
N ASP A 442 -40.42 -22.23 3.37
CA ASP A 442 -40.58 -21.07 2.50
C ASP A 442 -40.09 -21.39 1.08
N LYS A 443 -40.68 -20.71 0.09
CA LYS A 443 -40.31 -20.82 -1.33
C LYS A 443 -40.42 -19.45 -1.99
N LYS A 444 -39.27 -18.83 -2.24
CA LYS A 444 -39.17 -17.48 -2.79
C LYS A 444 -38.75 -17.49 -4.25
N LEU A 445 -39.48 -16.76 -5.10
CA LEU A 445 -39.10 -16.58 -6.51
C LEU A 445 -37.79 -15.78 -6.60
N ILE A 446 -36.82 -16.31 -7.34
CA ILE A 446 -35.58 -15.61 -7.70
C ILE A 446 -35.80 -14.78 -8.96
N GLY A 447 -36.42 -15.37 -9.98
CA GLY A 447 -36.71 -14.68 -11.23
C GLY A 447 -37.20 -15.61 -12.33
N HIS A 448 -37.51 -15.01 -13.48
CA HIS A 448 -37.93 -15.71 -14.68
C HIS A 448 -36.86 -15.58 -15.76
N ASP A 449 -36.57 -16.70 -16.44
CA ASP A 449 -35.54 -16.75 -17.46
C ASP A 449 -36.08 -17.14 -18.81
N VAL A 450 -35.44 -16.61 -19.84
CA VAL A 450 -35.72 -16.94 -21.24
C VAL A 450 -34.42 -17.32 -21.92
N TYR A 451 -34.33 -18.58 -22.33
CA TYR A 451 -33.27 -19.12 -23.16
C TYR A 451 -33.83 -19.32 -24.57
N LYS A 452 -33.19 -18.70 -25.57
CA LYS A 452 -33.65 -18.73 -26.96
C LYS A 452 -33.34 -20.08 -27.60
N GLN A 453 -34.29 -20.58 -28.39
CA GLN A 453 -34.04 -21.71 -29.28
C GLN A 453 -33.22 -21.29 -30.50
N LYS A 454 -32.58 -22.26 -31.15
CA LYS A 454 -32.01 -22.12 -32.48
C LYS A 454 -32.50 -23.23 -33.38
N ASP A 455 -33.02 -22.85 -34.53
CA ASP A 455 -33.40 -23.79 -35.57
C ASP A 455 -32.16 -24.50 -36.15
N GLU A 456 -32.36 -25.75 -36.58
CA GLU A 456 -31.39 -26.45 -37.41
C GLU A 456 -31.40 -25.83 -38.82
N ILE A 457 -30.23 -25.55 -39.39
CA ILE A 457 -30.12 -25.07 -40.78
C ILE A 457 -29.38 -26.12 -41.58
N ILE A 458 -30.04 -26.67 -42.60
CA ILE A 458 -29.49 -27.67 -43.53
C ILE A 458 -29.35 -27.02 -44.90
N LYS A 459 -28.11 -26.91 -45.38
CA LYS A 459 -27.81 -26.52 -46.76
C LYS A 459 -28.02 -27.70 -47.70
N VAL A 460 -28.79 -27.51 -48.75
CA VAL A 460 -29.07 -28.54 -49.77
C VAL A 460 -28.49 -28.09 -51.10
N GLY A 461 -27.63 -28.92 -51.67
CA GLY A 461 -26.98 -28.62 -52.93
C GLY A 461 -27.94 -28.61 -54.10
N THR A 462 -27.76 -27.61 -54.96
CA THR A 462 -28.50 -27.44 -56.22
C THR A 462 -27.57 -27.39 -57.43
N LYS A 463 -26.26 -27.61 -57.24
CA LYS A 463 -25.28 -27.66 -58.32
C LYS A 463 -25.45 -28.94 -59.13
N LYS A 464 -26.09 -28.82 -60.29
CA LYS A 464 -26.21 -29.92 -61.25
C LYS A 464 -24.83 -30.33 -61.76
N ALA A 465 -24.62 -31.63 -61.94
CA ALA A 465 -23.40 -32.13 -62.58
C ALA A 465 -23.32 -31.57 -64.01
N GLU A 466 -22.16 -31.05 -64.41
CA GLU A 466 -21.92 -30.70 -65.81
C GLU A 466 -22.02 -31.98 -66.65
N GLN A 467 -22.94 -32.00 -67.61
CA GLN A 467 -23.04 -33.11 -68.54
C GLN A 467 -21.74 -33.18 -69.36
N PRO A 468 -21.11 -34.36 -69.52
CA PRO A 468 -19.94 -34.49 -70.36
C PRO A 468 -20.29 -34.05 -71.78
N LYS A 469 -19.55 -33.05 -72.28
CA LYS A 469 -19.64 -32.59 -73.68
C LYS A 469 -19.29 -33.79 -74.57
N GLN A 470 -20.26 -34.26 -75.37
CA GLN A 470 -20.05 -35.33 -76.35
C GLN A 470 -18.86 -35.01 -77.27
N GLU A 471 -17.82 -35.85 -77.23
CA GLU A 471 -16.82 -35.94 -78.30
C GLU A 471 -17.43 -36.66 -79.50
N ALA A 472 -17.18 -36.14 -80.70
CA ALA A 472 -17.70 -36.65 -81.96
C ALA A 472 -17.10 -38.02 -82.35
N PRO A 473 -17.83 -38.90 -83.06
CA PRO A 473 -17.52 -40.32 -83.15
C PRO A 473 -16.44 -40.65 -84.19
N LYS A 474 -15.47 -41.50 -83.82
CA LYS A 474 -14.59 -42.23 -84.75
C LYS A 474 -15.20 -43.60 -85.06
N GLN A 475 -15.27 -43.92 -86.36
CA GLN A 475 -15.87 -45.12 -86.92
C GLN A 475 -15.12 -46.43 -86.59
N GLU A 476 -15.91 -47.50 -86.57
CA GLU A 476 -15.66 -48.90 -86.23
C GLU A 476 -14.72 -49.65 -87.19
N GLN A 477 -14.07 -50.73 -86.71
CA GLN A 477 -14.30 -52.13 -87.18
C GLN A 477 -13.45 -53.17 -86.40
N PRO A 478 -13.74 -54.50 -86.50
CA PRO A 478 -13.96 -55.33 -85.31
C PRO A 478 -12.97 -56.50 -85.09
N ALA A 479 -13.23 -57.20 -83.98
CA ALA A 479 -12.45 -58.23 -83.30
C ALA A 479 -12.04 -59.49 -84.10
N THR A 480 -10.94 -60.15 -83.67
CA THR A 480 -10.93 -61.60 -83.30
C THR A 480 -9.62 -62.07 -82.64
N ALA A 481 -9.80 -63.00 -81.69
CA ALA A 481 -8.92 -64.11 -81.24
C ALA A 481 -7.60 -63.86 -80.47
N LYS A 482 -7.53 -64.49 -79.27
CA LYS A 482 -6.34 -64.95 -78.51
C LYS A 482 -5.70 -66.16 -79.26
N PRO A 483 -4.52 -66.77 -78.89
CA PRO A 483 -3.56 -66.49 -77.81
C PRO A 483 -2.04 -66.63 -78.18
N GLU A 484 -1.12 -66.23 -77.30
CA GLU A 484 0.07 -67.01 -76.82
C GLU A 484 1.13 -66.12 -76.11
N GLU A 485 1.69 -66.68 -75.03
CA GLU A 485 2.87 -66.26 -74.22
C GLU A 485 4.18 -66.75 -74.92
N PRO A 486 5.43 -66.54 -74.42
CA PRO A 486 5.96 -65.71 -73.30
C PRO A 486 7.35 -65.03 -73.61
N LYS A 487 7.97 -64.46 -72.54
CA LYS A 487 9.42 -64.18 -72.27
C LYS A 487 9.96 -62.76 -72.54
N GLN A 488 10.37 -62.07 -71.46
CA GLN A 488 11.77 -61.76 -71.01
C GLN A 488 12.49 -60.79 -71.97
N GLU A 489 13.17 -59.71 -71.58
CA GLU A 489 13.95 -59.42 -70.37
C GLU A 489 14.35 -57.92 -70.37
N ALA A 490 14.63 -57.39 -69.18
CA ALA A 490 15.58 -56.31 -68.84
C ALA A 490 15.56 -54.96 -69.59
N THR A 491 15.31 -53.86 -68.86
CA THR A 491 16.38 -52.97 -68.31
C THR A 491 15.81 -51.75 -67.56
N GLN A 492 16.34 -51.53 -66.35
CA GLN A 492 16.34 -50.29 -65.55
C GLN A 492 17.25 -49.21 -66.19
N PRO A 493 17.46 -47.99 -65.62
CA PRO A 493 16.86 -47.31 -64.45
C PRO A 493 16.37 -45.87 -64.79
N SER A 494 15.67 -45.12 -63.92
CA SER A 494 16.32 -44.16 -63.01
C SER A 494 15.29 -43.26 -62.29
N THR A 495 15.41 -43.25 -60.96
CA THR A 495 15.27 -42.16 -59.97
C THR A 495 14.09 -41.16 -60.07
N SER A 496 13.29 -40.96 -59.02
CA SER A 496 13.74 -40.28 -57.81
C SER A 496 12.74 -40.40 -56.64
N GLN A 497 13.29 -40.56 -55.44
CA GLN A 497 12.73 -40.46 -54.08
C GLN A 497 13.58 -39.38 -53.33
N PRO A 498 13.37 -39.03 -52.04
CA PRO A 498 12.39 -39.42 -51.01
C PRO A 498 11.79 -38.15 -50.30
N ALA A 499 11.02 -38.14 -49.18
CA ALA A 499 11.06 -38.91 -47.94
C ALA A 499 9.78 -38.61 -47.09
N THR A 500 9.09 -39.65 -46.56
CA THR A 500 9.04 -40.13 -45.15
C THR A 500 8.19 -39.33 -44.16
N ASN A 501 7.20 -39.99 -43.53
CA ASN A 501 7.33 -40.38 -42.12
C ASN A 501 6.34 -41.46 -41.68
N GLN A 502 6.89 -42.37 -40.88
CA GLN A 502 6.33 -43.61 -40.35
C GLN A 502 5.53 -43.38 -39.07
N ALA A 503 4.52 -44.22 -38.87
CA ALA A 503 3.94 -44.53 -37.56
C ALA A 503 4.71 -45.70 -36.92
N PRO A 504 4.69 -45.84 -35.58
CA PRO A 504 4.92 -47.13 -34.94
C PRO A 504 3.66 -47.64 -34.23
N ASP A 505 3.41 -48.92 -34.46
CA ASP A 505 2.55 -49.80 -33.69
C ASP A 505 3.45 -50.58 -32.70
N ALA A 506 3.01 -50.73 -31.44
CA ALA A 506 3.54 -51.75 -30.52
C ALA A 506 2.61 -51.96 -29.32
N THR A 507 2.13 -53.20 -29.23
CA THR A 507 1.29 -53.89 -28.23
C THR A 507 1.72 -53.78 -26.74
N PRO A 508 0.81 -54.10 -25.79
CA PRO A 508 1.01 -53.90 -24.36
C PRO A 508 1.57 -55.13 -23.63
N GLN A 509 2.40 -54.89 -22.60
CA GLN A 509 2.78 -55.88 -21.59
C GLN A 509 2.10 -55.56 -20.24
N THR A 510 1.55 -56.60 -19.63
CA THR A 510 1.06 -56.68 -18.26
C THR A 510 2.19 -56.52 -17.23
N PRO A 511 1.85 -56.18 -15.98
CA PRO A 511 2.41 -56.98 -14.89
C PRO A 511 1.41 -57.41 -13.83
N ASN A 512 1.88 -58.44 -13.14
CA ASN A 512 1.23 -59.41 -12.27
C ASN A 512 1.07 -58.92 -10.82
N ALA A 513 0.19 -59.59 -10.09
CA ALA A 513 -0.09 -59.43 -8.68
C ALA A 513 1.01 -59.99 -7.76
N GLY A 514 1.10 -59.44 -6.54
CA GLY A 514 1.84 -60.00 -5.39
C GLY A 514 1.70 -59.06 -4.18
N GLN A 515 0.80 -59.38 -3.23
CA GLN A 515 1.07 -60.05 -1.94
C GLN A 515 1.52 -59.11 -0.79
N THR A 516 0.59 -58.89 0.15
CA THR A 516 0.77 -58.66 1.61
C THR A 516 1.66 -59.73 2.27
N PRO A 517 2.36 -59.48 3.42
CA PRO A 517 1.75 -59.47 4.79
C PRO A 517 2.57 -58.67 5.85
N PRO A 518 2.47 -58.91 7.18
CA PRO A 518 1.30 -58.86 8.08
C PRO A 518 1.49 -57.83 9.23
N ALA A 519 0.44 -57.71 10.04
CA ALA A 519 0.38 -56.90 11.27
C ALA A 519 1.31 -57.39 12.40
N GLN A 520 1.85 -56.41 13.14
CA GLN A 520 1.88 -56.35 14.62
C GLN A 520 1.57 -54.91 15.04
#